data_AF-A0A925WY22-F1
#
_entry.id   AF-A0A925WY22-F1
#
_cell.length_a   1.000
_cell.length_b   1.000
_cell.length_c   1.000
_cell.angle_alpha   90.00
_cell.angle_beta   90.00
_cell.angle_gamma   90.00
#
_symmetry.space_group_name_H-M   'P 1'
#
loop_
_entity.id
_entity.type
_entity.pdbx_description
1 polymer ?
#
loop_
_entity_poly.entity_id
_entity_poly.type
_entity_poly.pdbx_seq_one_letter_code
_entity_poly.pdbx_strand_id
1 'polypeptide(L)'
;MGQFQHRAGAARTGILVIALVVIGAIAATIYYVRRTPPAAPAVSAPITAPSTAPIVPMGNPAAAPASYMNLVRVAHPNFPTTQPLEIPLGSLGDAARLVFNDPVHLDTTGQLWITRSDGPSVASLLQQAWSRTEAKRKSGGRKPKHPPKNSEPEYDEQTHITRDRVVFAYLTFNEMGEPQQQVVIRNTDGRFELVNL
;
A
#
# COMPACT_ATOMS: atom_id res chain seq x y z
N MET A 1 77.05 -49.55 -2.29
CA MET A 1 76.37 -48.89 -1.17
C MET A 1 75.04 -48.33 -1.68
N GLY A 2 73.97 -48.59 -0.93
CA GLY A 2 72.64 -48.88 -1.46
C GLY A 2 71.79 -47.70 -1.95
N GLN A 3 71.11 -47.95 -3.07
CA GLN A 3 69.98 -47.17 -3.54
C GLN A 3 68.72 -47.50 -2.72
N PHE A 4 68.18 -46.51 -2.01
CA PHE A 4 66.81 -46.52 -1.49
C PHE A 4 66.00 -45.48 -2.27
N GLN A 5 65.29 -45.90 -3.31
CA GLN A 5 64.36 -45.05 -4.04
C GLN A 5 62.90 -45.37 -3.69
N HIS A 6 62.20 -44.31 -3.29
CA HIS A 6 60.80 -43.98 -3.59
C HIS A 6 59.71 -45.07 -3.42
N ARG A 7 59.15 -45.17 -2.21
CA ARG A 7 57.83 -45.80 -1.94
C ARG A 7 56.87 -44.88 -1.15
N ALA A 8 56.90 -43.57 -1.39
CA ALA A 8 56.06 -42.61 -0.66
C ALA A 8 54.91 -41.98 -1.50
N GLY A 9 54.75 -42.36 -2.78
CA GLY A 9 53.80 -41.71 -3.71
C GLY A 9 52.36 -42.23 -3.69
N ALA A 10 52.14 -43.51 -3.34
CA ALA A 10 50.82 -44.16 -3.53
C ALA A 10 49.82 -43.92 -2.38
N ALA A 11 50.30 -43.60 -1.17
CA ALA A 11 49.41 -43.40 -0.01
C ALA A 11 48.67 -42.05 -0.06
N ARG A 12 49.26 -41.03 -0.70
CA ARG A 12 48.69 -39.67 -0.74
C ARG A 12 47.54 -39.54 -1.73
N THR A 13 47.57 -40.30 -2.83
CA THR A 13 46.51 -40.30 -3.83
C THR A 13 45.23 -40.97 -3.31
N GLY A 14 45.35 -42.05 -2.52
CA GLY A 14 44.20 -42.72 -1.91
C GLY A 14 43.40 -41.81 -0.96
N ILE A 15 44.10 -41.01 -0.14
CA ILE A 15 43.46 -40.10 0.82
C ILE A 15 42.66 -39.00 0.12
N LEU A 16 43.16 -38.44 -1.00
CA LEU A 16 42.47 -37.38 -1.74
C LEU A 16 41.18 -37.88 -2.40
N VAL A 17 41.19 -39.10 -2.92
CA VAL A 17 39.98 -39.70 -3.53
C VAL A 17 38.90 -39.91 -2.47
N ILE A 18 39.26 -40.42 -1.29
CA ILE A 18 38.32 -40.61 -0.18
C ILE A 18 37.74 -39.27 0.28
N ALA A 19 38.57 -38.22 0.41
CA ALA A 19 38.11 -36.90 0.83
C ALA A 19 37.09 -36.30 -0.16
N LEU A 20 37.31 -36.44 -1.47
CA LEU A 20 36.38 -35.93 -2.49
C LEU A 20 35.03 -36.66 -2.46
N VAL A 21 35.03 -37.98 -2.26
CA VAL A 21 33.79 -38.76 -2.15
C VAL A 21 32.97 -38.32 -0.93
N VAL A 22 33.63 -38.10 0.22
CA VAL A 22 32.97 -37.63 1.44
C VAL A 22 32.36 -36.24 1.26
N ILE A 23 33.09 -35.31 0.63
CA ILE A 23 32.60 -33.96 0.35
C ILE A 23 31.40 -34.00 -0.59
N GLY A 24 31.45 -34.83 -1.64
CA GLY A 24 30.34 -35.02 -2.56
C GLY A 24 29.07 -35.54 -1.88
N ALA A 25 29.21 -36.53 -0.99
CA ALA A 25 28.09 -37.11 -0.23
C ALA A 25 27.45 -36.08 0.73
N ILE A 26 28.26 -35.26 1.40
CA ILE A 26 27.77 -34.19 2.29
C ILE A 26 27.00 -33.14 1.47
N ALA A 27 27.56 -32.67 0.34
CA ALA A 27 26.91 -31.68 -0.51
C ALA A 27 25.57 -32.18 -1.07
N ALA A 28 25.52 -33.44 -1.51
CA ALA A 28 24.28 -34.08 -1.99
C ALA A 28 23.22 -34.19 -0.88
N THR A 29 23.63 -34.53 0.35
CA THR A 29 22.72 -34.61 1.51
C THR A 29 22.12 -33.25 1.85
N ILE A 30 22.95 -32.19 1.91
CA ILE A 30 22.48 -30.82 2.18
C ILE A 30 21.51 -30.36 1.09
N TYR A 31 21.83 -30.66 -0.17
CA TYR A 31 20.97 -30.31 -1.30
C TYR A 31 19.60 -31.00 -1.22
N TYR A 32 19.58 -32.28 -0.83
CA TYR A 32 18.33 -33.04 -0.70
C TYR A 32 17.44 -32.50 0.43
N VAL A 33 18.02 -32.24 1.61
CA VAL A 33 17.29 -31.71 2.78
C VAL A 33 16.71 -30.32 2.49
N ARG A 34 17.42 -29.46 1.75
CA ARG A 34 16.93 -28.14 1.36
C ARG A 34 15.81 -28.17 0.32
N ARG A 35 15.71 -29.25 -0.46
CA ARG A 35 14.69 -29.39 -1.53
C ARG A 35 13.45 -30.15 -1.11
N THR A 36 13.49 -30.95 -0.06
CA THR A 36 12.27 -31.51 0.54
C THR A 36 11.48 -30.37 1.17
N PRO A 37 10.32 -29.99 0.60
CA PRO A 37 9.43 -29.06 1.27
C PRO A 37 9.03 -29.69 2.61
N PRO A 38 8.98 -28.92 3.71
CA PRO A 38 8.42 -29.43 4.96
C PRO A 38 7.02 -29.97 4.66
N ALA A 39 6.75 -31.20 5.09
CA ALA A 39 5.44 -31.80 4.96
C ALA A 39 4.41 -30.82 5.53
N ALA A 40 3.48 -30.38 4.69
CA ALA A 40 2.46 -29.44 5.11
C ALA A 40 1.72 -30.04 6.32
N PRO A 41 1.51 -29.28 7.41
CA PRO A 41 0.70 -29.76 8.52
C PRO A 41 -0.69 -30.13 7.99
N ALA A 42 -1.21 -31.28 8.42
CA ALA A 42 -2.57 -31.70 8.09
C ALA A 42 -3.55 -30.66 8.66
N VAL A 43 -4.16 -29.86 7.79
CA VAL A 43 -5.20 -28.90 8.16
C VAL A 43 -6.49 -29.68 8.36
N SER A 44 -6.90 -29.87 9.62
CA SER A 44 -8.24 -30.33 9.95
C SER A 44 -9.25 -29.29 9.47
N ALA A 45 -10.08 -29.65 8.49
CA ALA A 45 -11.12 -28.75 7.99
C ALA A 45 -12.13 -28.43 9.10
N PRO A 46 -12.46 -27.15 9.34
CA PRO A 46 -13.53 -26.80 10.27
C PRO A 46 -14.88 -27.27 9.72
N ILE A 47 -15.56 -28.14 10.45
CA ILE A 47 -16.97 -28.47 10.21
C ILE A 47 -17.78 -27.25 10.64
N THR A 48 -18.12 -26.41 9.67
CA THR A 48 -18.98 -25.24 9.89
C THR A 48 -20.37 -25.60 9.40
N ALA A 49 -21.33 -25.75 10.32
CA ALA A 49 -22.73 -25.97 9.97
C ALA A 49 -23.31 -24.73 9.25
N PRO A 50 -24.12 -24.90 8.19
CA PRO A 50 -24.77 -23.76 7.55
C PRO A 50 -25.89 -23.23 8.44
N SER A 51 -25.67 -22.08 9.08
CA SER A 51 -26.75 -21.29 9.66
C SER A 51 -27.30 -20.37 8.58
N THR A 52 -28.27 -20.86 7.81
CA THR A 52 -28.99 -20.06 6.82
C THR A 52 -30.26 -19.52 7.47
N ALA A 53 -30.17 -18.32 8.03
CA ALA A 53 -31.35 -17.48 8.24
C ALA A 53 -31.43 -16.48 7.08
N PRO A 54 -32.53 -16.45 6.31
CA PRO A 54 -32.73 -15.44 5.27
C PRO A 54 -32.93 -14.07 5.94
N ILE A 55 -31.94 -13.19 5.81
CA ILE A 55 -32.10 -11.78 6.13
C ILE A 55 -32.84 -11.14 4.97
N VAL A 56 -34.11 -10.80 5.19
CA VAL A 56 -34.87 -9.91 4.30
C VAL A 56 -34.31 -8.50 4.50
N PRO A 57 -33.74 -7.83 3.48
CA PRO A 57 -33.36 -6.45 3.62
C PRO A 57 -34.64 -5.60 3.61
N MET A 58 -35.07 -5.15 4.80
CA MET A 58 -35.98 -4.02 4.91
C MET A 58 -35.29 -2.82 4.28
N GLY A 59 -35.86 -2.33 3.18
CA GLY A 59 -35.39 -1.16 2.45
C GLY A 59 -35.39 0.08 3.33
N ASN A 60 -34.27 0.33 3.97
CA ASN A 60 -33.88 1.69 4.32
C ASN A 60 -33.15 2.24 3.09
N PRO A 61 -33.49 3.43 2.55
CA PRO A 61 -32.71 4.02 1.47
C PRO A 61 -31.25 4.04 1.92
N ALA A 62 -30.44 3.24 1.22
CA ALA A 62 -29.09 2.90 1.65
C ALA A 62 -28.32 4.21 1.86
N ALA A 63 -28.04 4.54 3.13
CA ALA A 63 -27.20 5.68 3.44
C ALA A 63 -25.94 5.58 2.60
N ALA A 64 -25.58 6.69 1.92
CA ALA A 64 -24.43 6.72 1.03
C ALA A 64 -23.24 6.02 1.71
N PRO A 65 -22.64 5.00 1.07
CA PRO A 65 -21.65 4.15 1.74
C PRO A 65 -20.48 5.00 2.27
N ALA A 66 -20.42 5.13 3.59
CA ALA A 66 -19.43 5.98 4.26
C ALA A 66 -18.05 5.31 4.41
N SER A 67 -17.95 4.01 4.11
CA SER A 67 -16.71 3.23 4.20
C SER A 67 -16.49 2.42 2.94
N TYR A 68 -15.22 2.15 2.63
CA TYR A 68 -14.81 1.29 1.51
C TYR A 68 -15.51 -0.07 1.53
N MET A 69 -15.59 -0.73 2.69
CA MET A 69 -16.25 -2.04 2.80
C MET A 69 -17.77 -1.97 2.57
N ASN A 70 -18.41 -0.86 2.93
CA ASN A 70 -19.82 -0.66 2.59
C ASN A 70 -20.01 -0.51 1.09
N LEU A 71 -19.10 0.17 0.41
CA LEU A 71 -19.09 0.30 -1.04
C LEU A 71 -18.92 -1.06 -1.72
N VAL A 72 -17.98 -1.89 -1.22
CA VAL A 72 -17.79 -3.27 -1.69
C VAL A 72 -19.08 -4.09 -1.55
N ARG A 73 -19.76 -4.02 -0.40
CA ARG A 73 -21.01 -4.77 -0.17
C ARG A 73 -22.17 -4.29 -1.04
N VAL A 74 -22.21 -3.00 -1.36
CA VAL A 74 -23.22 -2.45 -2.29
C VAL A 74 -22.96 -2.93 -3.72
N ALA A 75 -21.69 -2.90 -4.16
CA ALA A 75 -21.31 -3.37 -5.50
C ALA A 75 -21.38 -4.89 -5.64
N HIS A 76 -21.13 -5.62 -4.56
CA HIS A 76 -21.09 -7.08 -4.49
C HIS A 76 -21.96 -7.57 -3.33
N PRO A 77 -23.29 -7.69 -3.50
CA PRO A 77 -24.21 -8.08 -2.41
C PRO A 77 -23.91 -9.46 -1.80
N ASN A 78 -23.36 -10.37 -2.59
CA ASN A 78 -22.94 -11.70 -2.15
C ASN A 78 -21.53 -11.72 -1.54
N PHE A 79 -20.89 -10.55 -1.37
CA PHE A 79 -19.56 -10.48 -0.78
C PHE A 79 -19.63 -10.97 0.67
N PRO A 80 -18.90 -12.05 1.02
CA PRO A 80 -18.99 -12.61 2.36
C PRO A 80 -18.55 -11.58 3.39
N THR A 81 -19.19 -11.58 4.56
CA THR A 81 -18.73 -10.82 5.71
C THR A 81 -17.48 -11.48 6.28
N THR A 82 -16.37 -11.36 5.57
CA THR A 82 -15.08 -11.89 6.02
C THR A 82 -14.53 -11.02 7.13
N GLN A 83 -14.00 -11.65 8.17
CA GLN A 83 -13.21 -10.96 9.17
C GLN A 83 -11.87 -10.51 8.56
N PRO A 84 -11.32 -9.36 8.99
CA PRO A 84 -9.94 -9.00 8.64
C PRO A 84 -9.00 -10.13 9.06
N LEU A 85 -8.10 -10.54 8.17
CA LEU A 85 -7.06 -11.50 8.52
C LEU A 85 -6.08 -10.84 9.49
N GLU A 86 -5.77 -11.50 10.60
CA GLU A 86 -4.78 -11.02 11.58
C GLU A 86 -3.35 -11.01 10.99
N ILE A 87 -3.10 -11.86 10.00
CA ILE A 87 -1.81 -12.00 9.35
C ILE A 87 -1.88 -11.27 8.00
N PRO A 88 -0.92 -10.39 7.68
CA PRO A 88 -0.87 -9.77 6.37
C PRO A 88 -0.74 -10.85 5.28
N LEU A 89 -1.42 -10.65 4.16
CA LEU A 89 -1.32 -11.57 3.03
C LEU A 89 0.13 -11.60 2.54
N GLY A 90 0.77 -12.77 2.64
CA GLY A 90 2.15 -12.97 2.18
C GLY A 90 2.29 -12.98 0.67
N SER A 91 1.18 -13.23 -0.06
CA SER A 91 1.15 -13.25 -1.51
C SER A 91 -0.07 -12.48 -2.05
N LEU A 92 0.11 -11.76 -3.17
CA LEU A 92 -1.00 -11.12 -3.89
C LEU A 92 -1.98 -12.14 -4.49
N GLY A 93 -1.57 -13.41 -4.63
CA GLY A 93 -2.42 -14.48 -5.17
C GLY A 93 -3.61 -14.79 -4.25
N ASP A 94 -3.44 -14.56 -2.96
CA ASP A 94 -4.45 -14.82 -1.93
C ASP A 94 -5.36 -13.60 -1.68
N ALA A 95 -5.09 -12.47 -2.34
CA ALA A 95 -5.89 -11.26 -2.20
C ALA A 95 -7.19 -11.35 -3.00
N ALA A 96 -8.28 -10.86 -2.40
CA ALA A 96 -9.54 -10.72 -3.12
C ALA A 96 -9.39 -9.71 -4.26
N ARG A 97 -9.78 -10.12 -5.47
CA ARG A 97 -9.86 -9.23 -6.63
C ARG A 97 -11.24 -8.61 -6.68
N LEU A 98 -11.31 -7.33 -6.37
CA LEU A 98 -12.54 -6.55 -6.41
C LEU A 98 -12.56 -5.71 -7.70
N VAL A 99 -13.63 -5.87 -8.48
CA VAL A 99 -13.87 -5.06 -9.68
C VAL A 99 -14.86 -3.95 -9.32
N PHE A 100 -14.47 -2.71 -9.57
CA PHE A 100 -15.32 -1.53 -9.44
C PHE A 100 -15.58 -0.94 -10.83
N ASN A 101 -16.81 -0.50 -11.08
CA ASN A 101 -17.18 0.17 -12.32
C ASN A 101 -16.96 1.69 -12.25
N ASP A 102 -16.79 2.22 -11.04
CA ASP A 102 -16.50 3.63 -10.79
C ASP A 102 -15.01 3.93 -10.97
N PRO A 103 -14.63 5.15 -11.42
CA PRO A 103 -13.23 5.55 -11.49
C PRO A 103 -12.55 5.49 -10.12
N VAL A 104 -11.41 4.81 -10.08
CA VAL A 104 -10.56 4.66 -8.90
C VAL A 104 -9.25 5.40 -9.12
N HIS A 105 -8.89 6.25 -8.16
CA HIS A 105 -7.63 6.99 -8.13
C HIS A 105 -6.85 6.61 -6.88
N LEU A 106 -5.53 6.54 -7.00
CA LEU A 106 -4.61 6.42 -5.88
C LEU A 106 -3.79 7.71 -5.84
N ASP A 107 -3.71 8.33 -4.67
CA ASP A 107 -2.80 9.45 -4.49
C ASP A 107 -1.39 8.98 -4.13
N THR A 108 -0.45 9.92 -4.06
CA THR A 108 0.96 9.64 -3.75
C THR A 108 1.20 9.14 -2.33
N THR A 109 0.22 9.31 -1.42
CA THR A 109 0.28 8.76 -0.06
C THR A 109 -0.28 7.33 0.02
N GLY A 110 -0.73 6.79 -1.11
CA GLY A 110 -1.39 5.49 -1.17
C GLY A 110 -2.83 5.51 -0.68
N GLN A 111 -3.46 6.69 -0.52
CA GLN A 111 -4.89 6.75 -0.23
C GLN A 111 -5.70 6.51 -1.49
N LEU A 112 -6.74 5.69 -1.33
CA LEU A 112 -7.65 5.30 -2.38
C LEU A 112 -8.83 6.27 -2.44
N TRP A 113 -9.05 6.85 -3.60
CA TRP A 113 -10.16 7.74 -3.91
C TRP A 113 -11.07 7.07 -4.94
N ILE A 114 -12.37 6.97 -4.67
CA ILE A 114 -13.35 6.37 -5.59
C ILE A 114 -14.38 7.44 -5.96
N THR A 115 -14.49 7.72 -7.25
CA THR A 115 -15.36 8.78 -7.77
C THR A 115 -16.74 8.21 -8.07
N ARG A 116 -17.75 8.62 -7.31
CA ARG A 116 -19.10 8.04 -7.41
C ARG A 116 -20.15 9.07 -7.78
N SER A 117 -21.11 8.66 -8.60
CA SER A 117 -22.25 9.51 -8.98
C SER A 117 -23.24 9.73 -7.84
N ASP A 118 -23.34 8.79 -6.90
CA ASP A 118 -24.21 8.87 -5.72
C ASP A 118 -23.51 9.44 -4.47
N GLY A 119 -22.27 9.91 -4.62
CA GLY A 119 -21.51 10.53 -3.54
C GLY A 119 -22.05 11.91 -3.13
N PRO A 120 -21.75 12.38 -1.91
CA PRO A 120 -22.05 13.74 -1.51
C PRO A 120 -21.36 14.76 -2.43
N SER A 121 -21.99 15.90 -2.67
CA SER A 121 -21.36 16.96 -3.46
C SER A 121 -20.06 17.44 -2.81
N VAL A 122 -19.10 17.87 -3.64
CA VAL A 122 -17.82 18.43 -3.15
C VAL A 122 -18.05 19.62 -2.21
N ALA A 123 -19.05 20.45 -2.50
CA ALA A 123 -19.42 21.58 -1.64
C ALA A 123 -19.85 21.12 -0.24
N SER A 124 -20.68 20.07 -0.16
CA SER A 124 -21.12 19.49 1.12
C SER A 124 -19.95 18.91 1.91
N LEU A 125 -19.00 18.25 1.23
CA LEU A 125 -17.80 17.69 1.88
C LEU A 125 -16.87 18.79 2.42
N LEU A 126 -16.63 19.85 1.64
CA LEU A 126 -15.83 20.99 2.08
C LEU A 126 -16.46 21.70 3.28
N GLN A 127 -17.78 21.90 3.26
CA GLN A 127 -18.50 22.48 4.38
C GLN A 127 -18.37 21.61 5.64
N GLN A 128 -18.50 20.29 5.50
CA GLN A 128 -18.32 19.36 6.62
C GLN A 128 -16.90 19.39 7.18
N ALA A 129 -15.88 19.45 6.32
CA ALA A 129 -14.48 19.56 6.71
C ALA A 129 -14.22 20.86 7.48
N TRP A 130 -14.76 21.99 6.99
CA TRP A 130 -14.68 23.29 7.64
C TRP A 130 -15.33 23.30 9.03
N SER A 131 -16.52 22.70 9.18
CA SER A 131 -17.17 22.60 10.48
C SER A 131 -16.37 21.76 11.49
N ARG A 132 -15.66 20.71 11.04
CA ARG A 132 -14.77 19.91 11.91
C ARG A 132 -13.55 20.70 12.39
N THR A 133 -12.93 21.50 11.52
CA THR A 133 -11.77 22.32 11.91
C THR A 133 -12.17 23.42 12.87
N GLU A 134 -13.33 24.05 12.66
CA GLU A 134 -13.89 25.03 13.60
C GLU A 134 -14.21 24.41 14.97
N ALA A 135 -14.82 23.22 15.00
CA ALA A 135 -15.11 22.52 16.24
C ALA A 135 -13.81 22.20 17.02
N LYS A 136 -12.77 21.72 16.32
CA LYS A 136 -11.46 21.43 16.91
C LYS A 136 -10.76 22.69 17.43
N ARG A 137 -10.88 23.81 16.72
CA ARG A 137 -10.34 25.11 17.14
C ARG A 137 -11.05 25.63 18.41
N LYS A 138 -12.36 25.42 18.53
CA LYS A 138 -13.14 25.78 19.72
C LYS A 138 -12.80 24.87 20.92
N SER A 139 -12.48 23.60 20.71
CA SER A 139 -12.12 22.67 21.79
C SER A 139 -10.65 22.73 22.20
N GLY A 140 -9.74 23.08 21.29
CA GLY A 140 -8.28 23.06 21.51
C GLY A 140 -7.68 24.37 22.04
N GLY A 141 -8.30 24.99 23.05
CA GLY A 141 -7.97 26.32 23.58
C GLY A 141 -6.54 26.53 24.11
N ARG A 142 -5.55 26.64 23.21
CA ARG A 142 -4.27 27.32 23.49
C ARG A 142 -4.18 28.55 22.59
N LYS A 143 -4.36 29.74 23.18
CA LYS A 143 -4.11 31.01 22.49
C LYS A 143 -2.63 31.06 22.07
N PRO A 144 -2.31 31.27 20.77
CA PRO A 144 -0.94 31.55 20.37
C PRO A 144 -0.49 32.86 21.01
N LYS A 145 0.69 32.85 21.67
CA LYS A 145 1.14 33.93 22.56
C LYS A 145 1.81 35.10 21.85
N HIS A 146 2.10 35.03 20.54
CA HIS A 146 2.69 36.16 19.80
C HIS A 146 2.26 36.19 18.32
N PRO A 147 1.82 37.34 17.79
CA PRO A 147 1.70 37.57 16.34
C PRO A 147 3.08 37.91 15.74
N PRO A 148 3.42 37.39 14.55
CA PRO A 148 4.63 37.82 13.84
C PRO A 148 4.49 39.27 13.35
N LYS A 149 5.56 40.03 13.50
CA LYS A 149 5.69 41.46 13.19
C LYS A 149 6.19 41.62 11.74
N ASN A 150 5.36 42.24 10.90
CA ASN A 150 5.64 42.95 9.64
C ASN A 150 6.79 42.42 8.74
N SER A 151 6.43 41.64 7.72
CA SER A 151 7.11 41.61 6.42
C SER A 151 6.12 42.12 5.38
N GLU A 152 6.38 43.25 4.74
CA GLU A 152 5.60 43.70 3.58
C GLU A 152 5.74 42.64 2.46
N PRO A 153 4.63 42.12 1.90
CA PRO A 153 4.71 41.12 0.86
C PRO A 153 5.16 41.78 -0.45
N GLU A 154 6.29 41.33 -0.97
CA GLU A 154 6.67 41.48 -2.37
C GLU A 154 5.57 40.81 -3.20
N TYR A 155 4.84 41.60 -4.00
CA TYR A 155 3.75 41.08 -4.84
C TYR A 155 4.37 40.44 -6.08
N ASP A 156 4.74 39.17 -5.97
CA ASP A 156 4.98 38.33 -7.13
C ASP A 156 3.72 38.30 -7.99
N GLU A 157 3.88 38.38 -9.32
CA GLU A 157 2.78 38.27 -10.28
C GLU A 157 1.94 37.04 -9.94
N GLN A 158 0.74 37.28 -9.41
CA GLN A 158 -0.12 36.23 -8.90
C GLN A 158 -0.63 35.40 -10.07
N THR A 159 0.00 34.26 -10.30
CA THR A 159 -0.47 33.25 -11.25
C THR A 159 -1.86 32.80 -10.83
N HIS A 160 -2.88 33.27 -11.54
CA HIS A 160 -4.26 32.86 -11.29
C HIS A 160 -4.45 31.41 -11.75
N ILE A 161 -4.44 30.48 -10.79
CA ILE A 161 -4.70 29.07 -11.02
C ILE A 161 -6.21 28.84 -10.98
N THR A 162 -6.80 28.51 -12.12
CA THR A 162 -8.21 28.13 -12.24
C THR A 162 -8.35 26.60 -12.29
N ARG A 163 -9.47 26.06 -11.78
CA ARG A 163 -9.67 24.61 -11.62
C ARG A 163 -9.57 23.84 -12.93
N ASP A 164 -10.01 24.44 -14.02
CA ASP A 164 -9.98 23.93 -15.40
C ASP A 164 -8.56 23.84 -15.99
N ARG A 165 -7.58 24.54 -15.40
CA ARG A 165 -6.18 24.50 -15.83
C ARG A 165 -5.35 23.47 -15.07
N VAL A 166 -5.80 23.00 -13.91
CA VAL A 166 -5.07 22.01 -13.12
C VAL A 166 -5.22 20.63 -13.76
N VAL A 167 -4.11 20.08 -14.23
CA VAL A 167 -4.06 18.74 -14.82
C VAL A 167 -3.74 17.71 -13.76
N PHE A 168 -2.81 18.06 -12.86
CA PHE A 168 -2.32 17.18 -11.83
C PHE A 168 -1.88 18.00 -10.61
N ALA A 169 -2.14 17.49 -9.41
CA ALA A 169 -1.70 18.10 -8.16
C ALA A 169 -0.99 17.04 -7.34
N TYR A 170 0.16 17.39 -6.75
CA TYR A 170 0.96 16.44 -6.00
C TYR A 170 1.75 17.12 -4.88
N LEU A 171 2.09 16.33 -3.87
CA LEU A 171 2.95 16.75 -2.78
C LEU A 171 4.37 16.24 -3.06
N THR A 172 5.35 17.15 -3.01
CA THR A 172 6.77 16.81 -3.06
C THR A 172 7.41 17.10 -1.71
N PHE A 173 8.67 16.71 -1.54
CA PHE A 173 9.47 17.10 -0.39
C PHE A 173 10.69 17.86 -0.90
N ASN A 174 11.00 19.00 -0.29
CA ASN A 174 12.22 19.73 -0.59
C ASN A 174 13.46 18.98 -0.05
N GLU A 175 14.66 19.51 -0.30
CA GLU A 175 15.92 18.92 0.18
C GLU A 175 16.00 18.82 1.72
N MET A 176 15.20 19.61 2.44
CA MET A 176 15.09 19.60 3.90
C MET A 176 14.03 18.60 4.40
N GLY A 177 13.34 17.89 3.50
CA GLY A 177 12.28 16.94 3.84
C GLY A 177 10.95 17.59 4.21
N GLU A 178 10.78 18.88 3.93
CA GLU A 178 9.52 19.58 4.18
C GLU A 178 8.55 19.38 3.00
N PRO A 179 7.27 19.11 3.27
CA PRO A 179 6.29 18.91 2.21
C PRO A 179 6.01 20.22 1.46
N GLN A 180 6.13 20.20 0.14
CA GLN A 180 5.82 21.31 -0.76
C GLN A 180 4.73 20.88 -1.74
N GLN A 181 3.65 21.65 -1.80
CA GLN A 181 2.55 21.40 -2.73
C GLN A 181 2.92 21.90 -4.11
N GLN A 182 2.74 21.07 -5.13
CA GLN A 182 2.98 21.45 -6.51
C GLN A 182 1.78 21.07 -7.38
N VAL A 183 1.50 21.90 -8.38
CA VAL A 183 0.45 21.64 -9.36
C VAL A 183 1.00 21.76 -10.76
N VAL A 184 0.70 20.78 -11.61
CA VAL A 184 0.91 20.89 -13.06
C VAL A 184 -0.32 21.54 -13.64
N ILE A 185 -0.15 22.73 -14.20
CA ILE A 185 -1.18 23.43 -14.92
C ILE A 185 -0.95 23.33 -16.43
N ARG A 186 -2.03 23.36 -17.21
CA ARG A 186 -2.01 23.54 -18.65
C ARG A 186 -2.29 25.00 -18.98
N ASN A 187 -1.38 25.62 -19.71
CA ASN A 187 -1.52 26.98 -20.19
C ASN A 187 -2.43 27.05 -21.42
N THR A 188 -2.88 28.26 -21.76
CA THR A 188 -3.78 28.50 -22.91
C THR A 188 -3.12 28.20 -24.25
N ASP A 189 -1.80 28.22 -24.31
CA ASP A 189 -0.98 27.79 -25.45
C ASP A 189 -0.78 26.26 -25.51
N GLY A 190 -1.36 25.52 -24.57
CA GLY A 190 -1.29 24.06 -24.49
C GLY A 190 -0.04 23.51 -23.83
N ARG A 191 0.91 24.35 -23.37
CA ARG A 191 2.09 23.91 -22.62
C ARG A 191 1.74 23.55 -21.18
N PHE A 192 2.57 22.73 -20.55
CA PHE A 192 2.44 22.38 -19.15
C PHE A 192 3.47 23.16 -18.32
N GLU A 193 3.05 23.64 -17.17
CA GLU A 193 3.87 24.39 -16.24
C GLU A 193 3.70 23.84 -14.84
N LEU A 194 4.80 23.74 -14.10
CA LEU A 194 4.80 23.29 -12.72
C LEU A 194 4.80 24.51 -11.81
N VAL A 195 3.76 24.65 -11.00
CA VAL A 195 3.61 25.77 -10.06
C VAL A 195 3.73 25.23 -8.64
N ASN A 196 4.62 25.84 -7.87
CA ASN A 196 4.72 25.61 -6.43
C ASN A 196 3.65 26.45 -5.73
N LEU A 197 2.90 25.84 -4.82
CA LEU A 197 1.89 26.50 -4.00
C LEU A 197 2.44 26.93 -2.64
#